data_AF-A0A0Q6YS71-F1
#
_entry.id   AF-A0A0Q6YS71-F1
#
_cell.length_a   1.000
_cell.length_b   1.000
_cell.length_c   1.000
_cell.angle_alpha   90.00
_cell.angle_beta   90.00
_cell.angle_gamma   90.00
#
_symmetry.space_group_name_H-M   'P 1'
#
loop_
_entity.id
_entity.type
_entity.pdbx_description
1 polymer ?
#
loop_
_entity_poly.entity_id
_entity_poly.type
_entity_poly.pdbx_seq_one_letter_code
_entity_poly.pdbx_strand_id
1 'polypeptide(L)' 'MTLSTTSNFADPDTAYRALVEAHRGLNDEASAALDTALVLILANHIGDIGILREAIQLAKRHLPANQTTEG' A
#
# COMPACT_ATOMS: atom_id res chain seq x y z
N MET A 1 0.59 13.41 -13.25
CA MET A 1 0.86 13.92 -11.88
C MET A 1 2.08 13.19 -11.32
N THR A 2 2.78 13.74 -10.31
CA THR A 2 3.91 13.06 -9.64
C THR A 2 3.42 12.27 -8.42
N LEU A 3 4.05 11.13 -8.11
CA LEU A 3 3.75 10.38 -6.88
C LEU A 3 4.05 11.23 -5.63
N SER A 4 3.08 11.35 -4.73
CA SER A 4 3.29 11.93 -3.40
C SER A 4 3.57 10.82 -2.40
N THR A 5 4.71 10.89 -1.71
CA THR A 5 5.11 9.95 -0.64
C THR A 5 4.90 10.53 0.75
N THR A 6 4.47 11.79 0.83
CA THR A 6 4.09 12.47 2.07
C THR A 6 2.61 12.26 2.34
N SER A 7 2.22 12.23 3.61
CA SER A 7 0.80 12.15 3.98
C SER A 7 0.03 13.32 3.38
N ASN A 8 -0.94 13.04 2.51
CA ASN A 8 -1.88 14.03 2.00
C ASN A 8 -3.14 14.13 2.88
N PHE A 9 -3.20 13.38 3.99
CA PHE A 9 -4.33 13.42 4.92
C PHE A 9 -4.23 14.64 5.84
N ALA A 10 -5.35 15.33 6.04
CA ALA A 10 -5.44 16.40 7.03
C ALA A 10 -5.18 15.90 8.47
N ASP A 11 -5.50 14.63 8.74
CA ASP A 11 -5.19 13.93 9.97
C ASP A 11 -4.58 12.55 9.66
N PRO A 12 -3.23 12.45 9.65
CA PRO A 12 -2.52 11.18 9.40
C PRO A 12 -2.84 10.09 10.44
N ASP A 13 -3.12 10.46 11.70
CA ASP A 13 -3.36 9.51 12.78
C ASP A 13 -4.71 8.82 12.60
N THR A 14 -5.72 9.56 12.14
CA THR A 14 -7.03 8.97 11.81
C THR A 14 -6.94 8.04 10.59
N ALA A 15 -6.16 8.41 9.57
CA ALA A 15 -5.94 7.53 8.42
C ALA A 15 -5.21 6.24 8.82
N TYR A 16 -4.17 6.34 9.65
CA TYR A 16 -3.44 5.19 10.17
C TYR A 16 -4.33 4.27 11.02
N ARG A 17 -5.13 4.84 11.93
CA ARG A 17 -6.08 4.08 12.75
C ARG A 17 -7.08 3.30 11.90
N ALA A 18 -7.63 3.90 10.85
CA ALA A 18 -8.56 3.21 9.96
C ALA A 18 -7.92 1.97 9.30
N LEU A 19 -6.66 2.06 8.88
CA LEU A 19 -5.93 0.91 8.31
C LEU A 19 -5.67 -0.18 9.35
N VAL A 20 -5.29 0.19 10.57
CA VAL A 20 -5.06 -0.78 11.66
C VAL A 20 -6.36 -1.47 12.07
N GLU A 21 -7.45 -0.70 12.18
CA GLU A 21 -8.76 -1.25 12.53
C GLU A 21 -9.30 -2.20 11.46
N ALA A 22 -9.05 -1.91 10.18
CA ALA A 22 -9.45 -2.78 9.08
C ALA A 22 -8.78 -4.17 9.16
N HIS A 23 -7.59 -4.26 9.76
CA HIS A 23 -6.85 -5.50 9.97
C HIS A 23 -7.25 -6.25 11.24
N ARG A 24 -8.01 -5.63 12.14
CA ARG A 24 -8.29 -6.18 13.47
C ARG A 24 -9.11 -7.46 13.38
N GLY A 25 -8.54 -8.56 13.85
CA GLY A 25 -9.20 -9.88 13.87
C GLY A 25 -9.06 -10.67 12.56
N LEU A 26 -8.28 -10.16 11.59
CA LEU A 26 -7.89 -10.92 10.41
C LEU A 26 -6.67 -11.79 10.73
N ASN A 27 -6.60 -12.96 10.10
CA ASN A 27 -5.36 -13.73 10.04
C ASN A 27 -4.45 -13.18 8.91
N ASP A 28 -3.22 -13.67 8.84
CA ASP A 28 -2.22 -13.17 7.88
C ASP A 28 -2.70 -13.27 6.42
N GLU A 29 -3.38 -14.36 6.05
CA GLU A 29 -3.91 -14.56 4.70
C GLU A 29 -5.02 -13.56 4.36
N ALA A 30 -5.96 -13.34 5.28
CA ALA A 30 -7.03 -12.36 5.10
C ALA A 30 -6.52 -10.92 5.13
N SER A 31 -5.50 -10.64 5.94
CA SER A 31 -4.79 -9.36 5.95
C SER A 31 -4.14 -9.08 4.58
N ALA A 32 -3.43 -10.07 4.01
CA ALA A 32 -2.82 -9.93 2.69
C ALA A 32 -3.86 -9.76 1.57
N ALA A 33 -5.01 -10.45 1.68
CA ALA A 33 -6.12 -10.28 0.75
C ALA A 33 -6.73 -8.87 0.84
N LEU A 34 -6.90 -8.34 2.05
CA LEU A 34 -7.36 -6.97 2.29
C LEU A 34 -6.41 -5.94 1.67
N ASP A 35 -5.10 -6.08 1.92
CA ASP A 35 -4.09 -5.18 1.37
C ASP A 35 -4.09 -5.21 -0.17
N THR A 36 -4.20 -6.40 -0.77
CA THR A 36 -4.27 -6.55 -2.23
C THR A 36 -5.50 -5.84 -2.80
N ALA A 37 -6.67 -6.05 -2.19
CA ALA A 37 -7.91 -5.40 -2.62
C ALA A 37 -7.82 -3.87 -2.47
N LEU A 38 -7.29 -3.37 -1.35
CA LEU A 38 -7.12 -1.95 -1.09
C LEU A 38 -6.19 -1.30 -2.13
N VAL A 39 -5.05 -1.93 -2.43
CA VAL A 39 -4.10 -1.45 -3.45
C VAL A 39 -4.77 -1.36 -4.82
N LEU A 40 -5.54 -2.37 -5.23
CA LEU A 40 -6.28 -2.33 -6.51
C LEU A 40 -7.32 -1.21 -6.55
N ILE A 41 -8.09 -1.03 -5.48
CA ILE A 41 -9.11 0.03 -5.40
C ILE A 41 -8.45 1.41 -5.52
N LEU A 42 -7.36 1.64 -4.79
CA LEU A 42 -6.62 2.91 -4.83
C LEU A 42 -5.94 3.13 -6.19
N ALA A 43 -5.37 2.09 -6.80
CA ALA A 43 -4.78 2.17 -8.13
C ALA A 43 -5.83 2.56 -9.19
N ASN A 44 -7.02 1.96 -9.11
CA ASN A 44 -8.14 2.32 -9.98
C ASN A 44 -8.62 3.76 -9.76
N HIS A 45 -8.64 4.22 -8.49
CA HIS A 45 -8.99 5.60 -8.17
C HIS A 45 -7.98 6.62 -8.73
N ILE A 46 -6.68 6.30 -8.69
CA ILE A 46 -5.62 7.12 -9.28
C ILE A 46 -5.76 7.18 -10.82
N GLY A 47 -6.05 6.05 -11.46
CA GLY A 47 -6.32 5.97 -12.91
C GLY A 47 -5.11 6.24 -13.83
N ASP A 48 -3.90 6.36 -13.27
CA ASP A 48 -2.66 6.66 -14.01
C ASP A 48 -1.62 5.53 -13.81
N ILE A 49 -1.33 4.82 -14.90
CA ILE A 49 -0.36 3.70 -14.91
C ILE A 49 1.08 4.15 -14.65
N GLY A 50 1.43 5.40 -14.97
CA GLY A 50 2.74 5.98 -14.67
C GLY A 50 2.97 6.11 -13.17
N ILE A 51 1.97 6.66 -12.46
CA ILE A 51 2.00 6.79 -11.00
C ILE A 51 2.01 5.41 -10.33
N LEU A 52 1.20 4.46 -10.83
CA LEU A 52 1.20 3.10 -10.30
C LEU A 52 2.57 2.42 -10.44
N ARG A 53 3.23 2.57 -11.59
CA ARG A 53 4.58 2.03 -11.81
C ARG A 53 5.61 2.65 -10.89
N GLU A 54 5.56 3.97 -10.68
CA GLU A 54 6.45 4.66 -9.76
C GLU A 54 6.24 4.18 -8.32
N ALA A 55 4.99 4.04 -7.89
CA ALA A 55 4.64 3.52 -6.57
C ALA A 55 5.15 2.09 -6.36
N ILE A 56 5.00 1.20 -7.34
CA ILE A 56 5.54 -0.17 -7.29
C ILE A 56 7.07 -0.16 -7.15
N GLN A 57 7.76 0.68 -7.93
CA GLN A 57 9.22 0.78 -7.84
C GLN A 57 9.67 1.29 -6.47
N LEU A 58 8.95 2.24 -5.89
CA LEU A 58 9.23 2.72 -4.54
C LEU A 58 8.97 1.63 -3.48
N ALA A 59 7.82 0.96 -3.54
CA ALA A 59 7.48 -0.13 -2.62
C ALA A 59 8.55 -1.23 -2.64
N LYS A 60 9.04 -1.62 -3.82
CA LYS A 60 10.13 -2.61 -3.97
C LYS A 60 11.43 -2.19 -3.28
N ARG A 61 11.74 -0.88 -3.21
CA ARG A 61 12.93 -0.37 -2.50
C ARG A 61 12.79 -0.43 -0.98
N HIS A 62 11.57 -0.43 -0.46
CA HIS A 62 11.27 -0.51 0.97
C HIS A 62 11.13 -1.96 1.48
N LEU A 63 11.11 -2.94 0.58
CA LEU A 63 11.16 -4.33 0.98
C LEU A 63 12.51 -4.61 1.66
N PRO A 64 12.53 -5.24 2.84
CA PRO A 64 13.78 -5.65 3.47
C PRO A 64 14.52 -6.60 2.52
N ALA A 65 15.83 -6.39 2.36
CA ALA A 65 16.68 -7.12 1.41
C ALA A 65 16.70 -8.66 1.60
N ASN A 66 16.05 -9.18 2.65
CA ASN A 66 16.03 -10.58 3.04
C ASN A 66 14.85 -11.41 2.47
N GLN A 67 14.11 -10.89 1.49
CA GLN A 67 13.00 -11.60 0.84
C GLN A 67 13.21 -11.86 -0.67
N THR A 68 14.42 -11.62 -1.19
CA THR A 68 14.80 -12.16 -2.50
C THR A 68 15.23 -13.61 -2.27
N THR A 69 14.26 -14.52 -2.17
CA THR A 69 14.57 -15.94 -2.31
C THR A 69 15.00 -16.15 -3.76
N GLU A 70 16.29 -16.34 -3.96
CA GLU A 70 16.85 -16.92 -5.18
C GLU A 70 16.14 -18.25 -5.46
N GLY A 71 15.72 -18.44 -6.71
CA GLY A 71 15.06 -19.63 -7.22
C GLY A 71 14.58 -19.42 -8.65
#